data_AF-A0A256BG45-F1
#
_entry.id   AF-A0A256BG45-F1
#
_cell.length_a   1.000
_cell.length_b   1.000
_cell.length_c   1.000
_cell.angle_alpha   90.00
_cell.angle_beta   90.00
_cell.angle_gamma   90.00
#
_symmetry.space_group_name_H-M   'P 1'
#
loop_
_entity.id
_entity.type
_entity.pdbx_description
1 polymer ?
#
loop_
_entity_poly.entity_id
_entity_poly.type
_entity_poly.pdbx_seq_one_letter_code
_entity_poly.pdbx_strand_id
1 'polypeptide(L)' 'MNVSISIDFSQLKAVISQCNLEEKLELLQLLEKDTFSVRFKKFLKSVQTDELSLEDITNEVEAVRQSNYHAR' A
#
# COMPACT_ATOMS: atom_id res chain seq x y z
N MET A 1 38.46 -16.74 0.01
CA MET A 1 38.78 -15.37 0.47
C MET A 1 37.47 -14.68 0.78
N ASN A 2 37.14 -14.46 2.06
CA ASN A 2 35.97 -13.64 2.42
C ASN A 2 36.42 -12.18 2.41
N VAL A 3 36.07 -11.47 1.34
CA VAL A 3 36.29 -10.03 1.24
C VAL A 3 35.13 -9.36 1.96
N SER A 4 35.36 -8.89 3.18
CA SER A 4 34.41 -8.04 3.90
C SER A 4 34.49 -6.63 3.32
N ILE A 5 33.71 -6.38 2.26
CA ILE A 5 33.55 -5.04 1.69
C ILE A 5 32.58 -4.29 2.57
N SER A 6 33.05 -3.21 3.20
CA SER A 6 32.16 -2.23 3.85
C SER A 6 31.54 -1.39 2.74
N ILE A 7 30.32 -1.76 2.33
CA ILE A 7 29.56 -1.06 1.29
C ILE A 7 28.56 -0.15 2.01
N ASP A 8 28.59 1.14 1.68
CA ASP A 8 27.55 2.06 2.17
C ASP A 8 26.24 1.89 1.37
N PHE A 9 25.14 2.41 1.89
CA PHE A 9 23.83 2.21 1.25
C PHE A 9 23.73 2.87 -0.15
N SER A 10 24.49 3.93 -0.42
CA SER A 10 24.53 4.60 -1.72
C SER A 10 25.27 3.77 -2.76
N GLN A 11 26.39 3.15 -2.35
CA GLN A 11 27.14 2.21 -3.17
C GLN A 11 26.31 0.96 -3.47
N LEU A 12 25.57 0.44 -2.48
CA LEU A 12 24.65 -0.68 -2.69
C LEU A 12 23.59 -0.35 -3.75
N LYS A 13 23.01 0.85 -3.71
CA LYS A 13 22.06 1.31 -4.75
C LYS A 13 22.70 1.36 -6.14
N ALA A 14 23.94 1.84 -6.23
CA ALA A 14 24.66 1.89 -7.50
C ALA A 14 24.85 0.48 -8.08
N VAL A 15 25.21 -0.49 -7.24
CA VAL A 15 25.34 -1.90 -7.65
C VAL A 15 24.00 -2.47 -8.12
N ILE A 16 22.93 -2.29 -7.34
CA ILE A 16 21.59 -2.78 -7.71
C ILE A 16 21.09 -2.14 -9.02
N SER A 17 21.47 -0.89 -9.29
CA SER A 17 21.06 -0.21 -10.53
C SER A 17 21.64 -0.88 -11.79
N GLN A 18 22.86 -1.44 -11.68
CA GLN A 18 23.58 -2.11 -12.75
C GLN A 18 23.07 -3.54 -13.00
N CYS A 19 22.34 -4.13 -12.06
CA CYS A 19 21.76 -5.47 -12.22
C CYS A 19 20.77 -5.53 -13.38
N ASN A 20 20.72 -6.69 -14.03
CA ASN A 20 19.73 -6.98 -15.06
C ASN A 20 18.33 -7.20 -14.43
N LEU A 21 17.31 -7.39 -15.28
CA LEU A 21 15.93 -7.51 -14.81
C LEU A 21 15.70 -8.78 -13.97
N GLU A 22 16.32 -9.90 -14.33
CA GLU A 22 16.20 -11.17 -13.60
C GLU A 22 16.80 -11.07 -12.21
N GLU A 23 18.02 -10.53 -12.09
CA GLU A 23 18.70 -10.28 -10.82
C GLU A 23 17.90 -9.34 -9.91
N LYS A 24 17.26 -8.32 -10.50
CA LYS A 24 16.37 -7.40 -9.76
C LYS A 24 15.13 -8.12 -9.24
N LEU A 25 14.57 -9.08 -9.97
CA LEU A 25 13.44 -9.89 -9.53
C LEU A 25 13.83 -10.83 -8.38
N GLU A 26 15.01 -11.45 -8.46
CA GLU A 26 15.52 -12.28 -7.36
C GLU A 26 15.78 -11.47 -6.08
N LEU A 27 16.37 -10.28 -6.21
CA LEU A 27 16.54 -9.35 -5.09
C LEU A 27 15.19 -8.96 -4.47
N LEU A 28 14.17 -8.77 -5.29
CA LEU A 28 12.82 -8.46 -4.82
C LEU A 28 12.22 -9.63 -4.04
N GLN A 29 12.35 -10.86 -4.52
CA GLN A 29 11.93 -12.07 -3.80
C GLN A 29 12.67 -12.25 -2.47
N LEU A 30 13.98 -11.98 -2.45
CA LEU A 30 14.79 -12.09 -1.24
C LEU A 30 14.32 -11.08 -0.18
N LEU A 31 14.04 -9.84 -0.60
CA LEU A 31 13.52 -8.79 0.26
C LEU A 31 12.02 -8.93 0.56
N GLU A 32 11.30 -9.85 -0.10
CA GLU A 32 9.86 -9.97 0.03
C GLU A 32 9.46 -10.35 1.46
N LYS A 33 10.18 -11.27 2.11
CA LYS A 33 9.89 -11.68 3.49
C LYS A 33 9.92 -10.52 4.49
N ASP A 34 10.86 -9.60 4.31
CA ASP A 34 11.06 -8.47 5.23
C ASP A 34 10.20 -7.26 4.86
N THR A 35 9.90 -7.08 3.57
CA THR A 35 9.21 -5.88 3.07
C THR A 35 7.71 -6.07 2.82
N PHE A 36 7.23 -7.32 2.68
CA PHE A 36 5.84 -7.60 2.29
C PHE A 36 4.84 -7.01 3.28
N SER A 37 5.01 -7.24 4.59
CA SER A 37 4.05 -6.74 5.59
C SER A 37 3.88 -5.22 5.54
N VAL A 38 4.98 -4.49 5.36
CA VAL A 38 4.97 -3.03 5.27
C VAL A 38 4.29 -2.56 3.98
N ARG A 39 4.64 -3.19 2.84
CA ARG A 39 4.03 -2.89 1.53
C ARG A 39 2.54 -3.18 1.53
N PHE A 40 2.14 -4.31 2.10
CA PHE A 40 0.75 -4.74 2.20
C PHE A 40 -0.08 -3.81 3.09
N LYS A 41 0.44 -3.42 4.26
CA LYS A 41 -0.23 -2.42 5.12
C LYS A 41 -0.39 -1.06 4.42
N LYS A 42 0.63 -0.63 3.67
CA LYS A 42 0.56 0.62 2.90
C LYS A 42 -0.50 0.52 1.79
N PHE A 43 -0.56 -0.62 1.10
CA PHE A 43 -1.58 -0.89 0.10
C PHE A 43 -2.99 -0.91 0.70
N LEU A 44 -3.20 -1.63 1.81
CA LEU A 44 -4.47 -1.65 2.53
C LEU A 44 -4.95 -0.24 2.87
N LYS A 45 -4.07 0.62 3.40
CA LYS A 45 -4.41 2.02 3.69
C LYS A 45 -4.79 2.82 2.44
N SER A 46 -4.19 2.54 1.28
CA SER A 46 -4.55 3.23 0.04
C SER A 46 -5.86 2.76 -0.58
N VAL A 47 -6.30 1.55 -0.24
CA VAL A 47 -7.55 0.95 -0.71
C VAL A 47 -8.69 1.17 0.29
N GLN A 48 -8.35 1.48 1.55
CA GLN A 48 -9.32 1.77 2.59
C GLN A 48 -10.10 3.02 2.20
N THR A 49 -11.36 2.82 1.85
CA THR A 49 -12.35 3.87 1.69
C THR A 49 -12.95 4.21 3.04
N ASP A 50 -13.48 5.42 3.19
CA ASP A 50 -14.36 5.73 4.32
C ASP A 50 -15.51 4.71 4.29
N GLU A 51 -15.59 3.87 5.32
CA GLU A 51 -16.64 2.87 5.43
C GLU A 51 -17.96 3.61 5.60
N LEU A 52 -18.83 3.54 4.59
CA LEU A 52 -20.19 4.03 4.70
C LEU A 52 -20.95 3.11 5.65
N SER A 53 -21.27 3.60 6.85
CA SER A 53 -21.99 2.80 7.84
C SER A 53 -23.47 2.66 7.45
N LEU A 54 -24.15 1.64 7.99
CA LEU A 54 -25.61 1.52 7.86
C LEU A 54 -26.34 2.73 8.45
N GLU A 55 -25.76 3.37 9.45
CA GLU A 55 -26.29 4.60 10.04
C GLU A 55 -26.19 5.76 9.06
N ASP A 56 -25.04 5.93 8.38
CA ASP A 56 -24.86 6.96 7.34
C ASP A 56 -25.88 6.76 6.19
N ILE A 57 -26.08 5.52 5.76
CA ILE A 57 -27.08 5.17 4.74
C ILE A 57 -28.50 5.51 5.23
N THR A 58 -28.83 5.16 6.47
CA THR A 58 -30.17 5.38 7.02
C THR A 58 -30.47 6.86 7.17
N ASN A 59 -29.49 7.64 7.65
CA ASN A 59 -29.62 9.08 7.82
C ASN A 59 -29.88 9.78 6.48
N GLU A 60 -29.14 9.42 5.44
CA GLU A 60 -29.33 9.98 4.10
C GLU A 60 -30.73 9.62 3.54
N VAL A 61 -31.14 8.35 3.68
CA VAL A 61 -32.46 7.89 3.22
C VAL A 61 -33.60 8.60 3.95
N GLU A 62 -33.50 8.76 5.27
CA GLU A 62 -34.51 9.46 6.08
C GLU A 62 -34.56 10.95 5.78
N ALA A 63 -33.42 11.61 5.55
CA ALA A 63 -33.37 13.00 5.13
C ALA A 63 -34.13 13.20 3.80
N VAL A 64 -33.91 12.31 2.82
CA VAL A 64 -34.64 12.35 1.54
C VAL A 64 -36.13 12.05 1.72
N ARG A 65 -36.49 11.08 2.58
CA ARG A 65 -37.91 10.76 2.88
C ARG A 65 -38.64 11.95 3.50
N GLN A 66 -38.03 12.64 4.47
CA GLN A 66 -38.59 13.84 5.09
C GLN A 66 -38.75 14.95 4.06
N SER A 67 -37.72 15.21 3.25
CA SER A 67 -37.80 16.21 2.17
C SER A 67 -38.95 15.93 1.20
N ASN A 68 -39.14 14.67 0.80
CA ASN A 68 -40.23 14.28 -0.09
C ASN A 68 -41.62 14.38 0.58
N TYR A 69 -41.72 14.11 1.87
CA TYR A 69 -42.96 14.27 2.63
C TYR A 69 -43.34 15.74 2.77
N HIS A 70 -42.37 16.62 3.05
CA HIS A 70 -42.59 18.06 3.19
C HIS A 70 -42.78 18.80 1.85
N ALA A 71 -42.30 18.22 0.73
CA ALA A 71 -42.51 18.76 -0.61
C ALA A 71 -43.88 18.38 -1.23
N ARG A 72 -44.63 17.47 -0.60
CA ARG A 72 -46.00 17.10 -0.97
C ARG A 72 -47.02 17.84 -0.12
#